data_AF-A0AAV0N0N9-F1
#
_entry.id   AF-A0AAV0N0N9-F1
#
_cell.length_a   1.000
_cell.length_b   1.000
_cell.length_c   1.000
_cell.angle_alpha   90.00
_cell.angle_beta   90.00
_cell.angle_gamma   90.00
#
_symmetry.space_group_name_H-M   'P 1'
#
loop_
_entity.id
_entity.type
_entity.pdbx_description
1 polymer ?
#
loop_
_entity_poly.entity_id
_entity_poly.type
_entity_poly.pdbx_seq_one_letter_code
_entity_poly.pdbx_strand_id
1 'polypeptide(L)'
;MGLVSVFGNDVDAYYDKLLSGESGITLIDRFDASKFPTRFAGQIRGFTAQGYIDGKNDRRLDDCLRYCIGIELGFMGPNYSISTACATSNYCFYAAANHIRRGEADLMIAGGTEAAVIPIGLGGFVACRALSQRNDDIMESLEHAMKRGAPIIAEYLGGAVNCDAYHMTDPRADGLGVSTCIERSLEDAGVSPEEVNYINAHATSTLAGDLAEINAIKKVFKNTSEIKINATKSMIGHCLGASGGLEAIATVKAINTGWLHPSINQFNPEPSVEFNTVPNEKQQHEVNVAISNSFGFGGHNSVVAFSAFKP
;
A
#
# COMPACT_ATOMS: atom_id res chain seq x y z
N MET A 1 -4.72 6.57 11.37
CA MET A 1 -3.55 5.90 10.78
C MET A 1 -2.57 5.55 11.88
N GLY A 2 -1.86 4.43 11.76
CA GLY A 2 -0.77 4.01 12.64
C GLY A 2 0.07 2.99 11.89
N LEU A 3 1.39 3.02 12.05
CA LEU A 3 2.31 2.20 11.26
C LEU A 3 3.49 1.73 12.10
N VAL A 4 4.18 0.68 11.64
CA VAL A 4 5.50 0.30 12.14
C VAL A 4 6.42 0.13 10.94
N SER A 5 7.47 0.95 10.86
CA SER A 5 8.29 1.06 9.66
C SER A 5 9.79 1.11 9.88
N VAL A 6 10.51 1.09 8.76
CA VAL A 6 11.96 1.39 8.65
C VAL A 6 12.31 2.77 9.20
N PHE A 7 11.35 3.70 9.23
CA PHE A 7 11.49 5.06 9.72
C PHE A 7 10.90 5.27 11.12
N GLY A 8 10.51 4.19 11.80
CA GLY A 8 9.85 4.22 13.11
C GLY A 8 8.34 4.00 13.01
N ASN A 9 7.64 4.33 14.10
CA ASN A 9 6.21 4.08 14.30
C ASN A 9 5.36 5.36 14.42
N ASP A 10 5.95 6.53 14.15
CA ASP A 10 5.26 7.80 14.04
C ASP A 10 4.91 8.08 12.56
N VAL A 11 3.68 8.52 12.31
CA VAL A 11 3.13 8.67 10.95
C VAL A 11 3.68 9.93 10.25
N ASP A 12 3.88 11.02 10.98
CA ASP A 12 4.37 12.27 10.41
C ASP A 12 5.89 12.19 10.16
N ALA A 13 6.66 11.66 11.12
CA ALA A 13 8.09 11.40 10.93
C ALA A 13 8.36 10.40 9.79
N TYR A 14 7.50 9.40 9.60
CA TYR A 14 7.54 8.53 8.43
C TYR A 14 7.32 9.31 7.12
N TYR A 15 6.29 10.16 7.07
CA TYR A 15 5.93 10.89 5.86
C TYR A 15 6.96 11.98 5.50
N ASP A 16 7.49 12.69 6.50
CA ASP A 16 8.56 13.69 6.29
C ASP A 16 9.81 13.05 5.67
N LYS A 17 10.14 11.80 6.07
CA LYS A 17 11.25 11.03 5.50
C LYS A 17 10.99 10.60 4.04
N LEU A 18 9.74 10.34 3.65
CA LEU A 18 9.39 10.20 2.23
C LEU A 18 9.56 11.52 1.48
N LEU A 19 9.08 12.63 2.05
CA LEU A 19 9.17 13.94 1.42
C LEU A 19 10.61 14.42 1.24
N SER A 20 11.55 13.95 2.08
CA SER A 20 12.98 14.18 1.91
C SER A 20 13.67 13.16 0.99
N GLY A 21 12.97 12.14 0.48
CA GLY A 21 13.56 11.07 -0.33
C GLY A 21 14.57 10.20 0.43
N GLU A 22 14.44 10.07 1.76
CA GLU A 22 15.32 9.21 2.54
C GLU A 22 15.11 7.74 2.16
N SER A 23 16.17 6.93 2.16
CA SER A 23 16.05 5.48 1.94
C SER A 23 16.09 4.73 3.27
N GLY A 24 15.09 3.90 3.52
CA GLY A 24 15.06 2.99 4.68
C GLY A 24 15.80 1.67 4.45
N ILE A 25 16.43 1.50 3.29
CA ILE A 25 17.09 0.26 2.88
C ILE A 25 18.51 0.22 3.45
N THR A 26 18.80 -0.81 4.24
CA THR A 26 20.14 -1.04 4.83
C THR A 26 20.59 -2.49 4.59
N LEU A 27 21.86 -2.79 4.83
CA LEU A 27 22.33 -4.19 4.84
C LEU A 27 21.55 -5.02 5.87
N ILE A 28 21.24 -6.27 5.51
CA ILE A 28 20.58 -7.22 6.42
C ILE A 28 21.55 -7.58 7.54
N ASP A 29 21.10 -7.37 8.78
CA ASP A 29 21.86 -7.65 10.01
C ASP A 29 21.05 -8.44 11.06
N ARG A 30 19.77 -8.72 10.80
CA ARG A 30 18.97 -9.69 11.59
C ARG A 30 19.48 -11.14 11.49
N PHE A 31 20.24 -11.48 10.44
CA PHE A 31 20.91 -12.78 10.28
C PHE A 31 22.10 -12.67 9.30
N ASP A 32 22.93 -13.72 9.24
CA ASP A 32 24.03 -13.81 8.26
C ASP A 32 23.50 -13.94 6.82
N ALA A 33 23.38 -12.81 6.13
CA ALA A 33 22.99 -12.75 4.73
C ALA A 33 24.15 -13.05 3.75
N SER A 34 25.36 -13.38 4.22
CA SER A 34 26.56 -13.51 3.36
C SER A 34 26.50 -14.62 2.30
N LYS A 35 25.58 -15.57 2.44
CA LYS A 35 25.34 -16.68 1.52
C LYS A 35 24.24 -16.40 0.49
N PHE A 36 23.50 -15.30 0.64
CA PHE A 36 22.42 -14.91 -0.27
C PHE A 36 22.93 -13.93 -1.34
N PRO A 37 22.31 -13.90 -2.54
CA PRO A 37 22.63 -12.91 -3.56
C PRO A 37 22.07 -11.52 -3.20
N THR A 38 20.89 -11.44 -2.58
CA THR A 38 20.31 -10.21 -2.02
C THR A 38 20.75 -10.05 -0.56
N ARG A 39 21.23 -8.86 -0.17
CA ARG A 39 21.91 -8.61 1.12
C ARG A 39 21.43 -7.34 1.83
N PHE A 40 20.41 -6.68 1.32
CA PHE A 40 19.84 -5.45 1.86
C PHE A 40 18.31 -5.57 1.95
N ALA A 41 17.73 -4.88 2.93
CA ALA A 41 16.29 -4.91 3.21
C ALA A 41 15.84 -3.67 4.01
N GLY A 42 14.54 -3.38 3.94
CA GLY A 42 13.84 -2.42 4.79
C GLY A 42 13.47 -3.04 6.15
N GLN A 43 14.43 -3.07 7.08
CA GLN A 43 14.27 -3.70 8.40
C GLN A 43 13.67 -2.75 9.44
N ILE A 44 12.64 -3.18 10.18
CA ILE A 44 12.19 -2.48 11.40
C ILE A 44 13.28 -2.62 12.48
N ARG A 45 13.64 -1.49 13.09
CA ARG A 45 14.60 -1.39 14.20
C ARG A 45 13.96 -0.68 15.39
N GLY A 46 14.34 -1.05 16.61
CA GLY A 46 13.91 -0.35 17.84
C GLY A 46 12.43 -0.46 18.23
N PHE A 47 11.61 -1.23 17.50
CA PHE A 47 10.22 -1.48 17.88
C PHE A 47 10.13 -2.23 19.21
N THR A 48 9.14 -1.87 20.03
CA THR A 48 8.79 -2.55 21.27
C THR A 48 7.28 -2.69 21.38
N ALA A 49 6.80 -3.88 21.74
CA ALA A 49 5.39 -4.12 22.05
C ALA A 49 5.02 -3.73 23.49
N GLN A 50 5.96 -3.18 24.27
CA GLN A 50 5.75 -2.79 25.66
C GLN A 50 4.64 -1.74 25.77
N GLY A 51 3.54 -2.10 26.44
CA GLY A 51 2.34 -1.25 26.56
C GLY A 51 1.21 -1.59 25.56
N TYR A 52 1.47 -2.47 24.60
CA TYR A 52 0.49 -3.02 23.65
C TYR A 52 0.24 -4.52 23.81
N ILE A 53 1.24 -5.25 24.32
CA ILE A 53 1.19 -6.69 24.60
C ILE A 53 1.90 -6.95 25.93
N ASP A 54 1.36 -7.84 26.76
CA ASP A 54 2.05 -8.23 28.00
C ASP A 54 3.35 -9.02 27.74
N GLY A 55 4.37 -8.84 28.58
CA GLY A 55 5.71 -9.41 28.38
C GLY A 55 5.83 -10.95 28.43
N LYS A 56 4.77 -11.66 28.86
CA LYS A 56 4.69 -13.14 28.80
C LYS A 56 4.10 -13.59 27.46
N ASN A 57 3.19 -12.82 26.87
CA ASN A 57 2.62 -13.08 25.55
C ASN A 57 3.54 -12.59 24.42
N ASP A 58 4.19 -11.43 24.53
CA ASP A 58 5.14 -10.91 23.54
C ASP A 58 6.17 -11.97 23.10
N ARG A 59 6.81 -12.64 24.07
CA ARG A 59 7.82 -13.70 23.83
C ARG A 59 7.30 -14.94 23.09
N ARG A 60 5.99 -15.09 22.91
CA ARG A 60 5.33 -16.25 22.29
C ARG A 60 4.80 -15.94 20.90
N LEU A 61 4.76 -14.67 20.52
CA LEU A 61 4.27 -14.20 19.23
C LEU A 61 5.44 -14.04 18.26
N ASP A 62 5.19 -14.42 17.00
CA ASP A 62 6.05 -14.06 15.87
C ASP A 62 6.02 -12.53 15.66
N ASP A 63 7.07 -11.97 15.06
CA ASP A 63 7.15 -10.56 14.71
C ASP A 63 5.90 -10.08 13.95
N CYS A 64 5.36 -10.87 13.01
CA CYS A 64 4.16 -10.46 12.27
C CYS A 64 2.95 -10.24 13.19
N LEU A 65 2.76 -11.13 14.17
CA LEU A 65 1.67 -11.05 15.14
C LEU A 65 1.90 -9.93 16.19
N ARG A 66 3.15 -9.56 16.47
CA ARG A 66 3.46 -8.42 17.36
C ARG A 66 3.14 -7.07 16.74
N TYR A 67 3.10 -6.98 15.41
CA TYR A 67 2.66 -5.77 14.71
C TYR A 67 1.12 -5.69 14.60
N CYS A 68 0.39 -6.80 14.77
CA CYS A 68 -1.08 -6.80 14.82
C CYS A 68 -1.61 -6.50 16.23
N ILE A 69 -2.43 -5.47 16.36
CA ILE A 69 -3.12 -5.12 17.62
C ILE A 69 -4.60 -5.42 17.47
N GLY A 70 -5.18 -6.24 18.36
CA GLY A 70 -6.61 -6.53 18.34
C GLY A 70 -7.15 -7.27 19.56
N ILE A 71 -6.50 -8.35 20.00
CA ILE A 71 -7.04 -9.24 21.06
C ILE A 71 -7.11 -8.54 22.42
N GLU A 72 -6.13 -7.72 22.79
CA GLU A 72 -6.12 -7.01 24.08
C GLU A 72 -7.08 -5.80 24.15
N LEU A 73 -7.67 -5.38 23.02
CA LEU A 73 -8.54 -4.20 22.95
C LEU A 73 -10.04 -4.51 23.11
N GLY A 74 -10.43 -5.79 23.22
CA GLY A 74 -11.80 -6.20 23.54
C GLY A 74 -12.83 -6.07 22.41
N PHE A 75 -12.40 -5.97 21.15
CA PHE A 75 -13.31 -5.95 20.00
C PHE A 75 -14.03 -7.30 19.81
N MET A 76 -15.35 -7.24 19.61
CA MET A 76 -16.23 -8.43 19.45
C MET A 76 -16.95 -8.49 18.09
N GLY A 77 -16.59 -7.62 17.14
CA GLY A 77 -17.13 -7.60 15.78
C GLY A 77 -16.51 -8.68 14.86
N PRO A 78 -16.74 -8.59 13.54
CA PRO A 78 -16.13 -9.49 12.56
C PRO A 78 -14.61 -9.57 12.70
N ASN A 79 -14.08 -10.78 12.87
CA ASN A 79 -12.65 -11.04 13.10
C ASN A 79 -12.20 -12.24 12.26
N TYR A 80 -11.29 -11.98 11.32
CA TYR A 80 -10.70 -12.95 10.42
C TYR A 80 -9.40 -12.38 9.81
N SER A 81 -8.61 -13.25 9.17
CA SER A 81 -7.46 -12.84 8.36
C SER A 81 -7.74 -13.16 6.89
N ILE A 82 -7.52 -12.20 6.00
CA ILE A 82 -7.39 -12.46 4.57
C ILE A 82 -5.90 -12.69 4.27
N SER A 83 -5.60 -13.47 3.24
CA SER A 83 -4.25 -13.68 2.72
C SER A 83 -4.32 -13.79 1.19
N THR A 84 -4.06 -12.68 0.50
CA THR A 84 -4.12 -12.56 -0.97
C THR A 84 -2.80 -12.04 -1.53
N ALA A 85 -1.70 -12.62 -1.02
CA ALA A 85 -0.33 -12.20 -1.30
C ALA A 85 -0.21 -10.67 -1.20
N CYS A 86 0.26 -9.99 -2.25
CA CYS A 86 0.51 -8.55 -2.22
C CYS A 86 -0.71 -7.64 -2.10
N ALA A 87 -1.91 -8.19 -2.32
CA ALA A 87 -3.14 -7.42 -2.24
C ALA A 87 -3.81 -7.50 -0.85
N THR A 88 -3.16 -8.11 0.15
CA THR A 88 -3.79 -8.45 1.45
C THR A 88 -4.40 -7.24 2.15
N SER A 89 -3.64 -6.16 2.42
CA SER A 89 -4.20 -4.98 3.12
C SER A 89 -5.36 -4.34 2.33
N ASN A 90 -5.28 -4.27 0.99
CA ASN A 90 -6.39 -3.74 0.18
C ASN A 90 -7.63 -4.64 0.20
N TYR A 91 -7.47 -5.97 0.17
CA TYR A 91 -8.59 -6.90 0.34
C TYR A 91 -9.20 -6.77 1.75
N CYS A 92 -8.38 -6.54 2.79
CA CYS A 92 -8.84 -6.25 4.14
C CYS A 92 -9.59 -4.91 4.21
N PHE A 93 -9.11 -3.85 3.55
CA PHE A 93 -9.82 -2.57 3.44
C PHE A 93 -11.16 -2.74 2.72
N TYR A 94 -11.18 -3.43 1.57
CA TYR A 94 -12.40 -3.72 0.83
C TYR A 94 -13.41 -4.52 1.67
N ALA A 95 -12.96 -5.56 2.38
CA ALA A 95 -13.84 -6.39 3.22
C ALA A 95 -14.35 -5.61 4.45
N ALA A 96 -13.48 -4.86 5.12
CA ALA A 96 -13.84 -3.98 6.23
C ALA A 96 -14.85 -2.89 5.82
N ALA A 97 -14.59 -2.19 4.72
CA ALA A 97 -15.50 -1.20 4.15
C ALA A 97 -16.85 -1.82 3.79
N ASN A 98 -16.89 -3.08 3.32
CA ASN A 98 -18.14 -3.78 3.05
C ASN A 98 -18.90 -4.18 4.32
N HIS A 99 -18.24 -4.59 5.41
CA HIS A 99 -18.92 -4.78 6.70
C HIS A 99 -19.54 -3.47 7.20
N ILE A 100 -18.82 -2.36 7.09
CA ILE A 100 -19.31 -1.03 7.47
C ILE A 100 -20.49 -0.61 6.58
N ARG A 101 -20.34 -0.67 5.24
CA ARG A 101 -21.40 -0.33 4.27
C ARG A 101 -22.67 -1.17 4.44
N ARG A 102 -22.58 -2.39 4.99
CA ARG A 102 -23.73 -3.29 5.25
C ARG A 102 -24.33 -3.13 6.65
N GLY A 103 -23.75 -2.29 7.51
CA GLY A 103 -24.17 -2.15 8.91
C GLY A 103 -23.83 -3.36 9.79
N GLU A 104 -22.85 -4.17 9.39
CA GLU A 104 -22.37 -5.34 10.14
C GLU A 104 -21.33 -4.96 11.22
N ALA A 105 -20.70 -3.79 11.10
CA ALA A 105 -19.79 -3.20 12.08
C ALA A 105 -19.73 -1.66 11.94
N ASP A 106 -19.64 -0.92 13.05
CA ASP A 106 -19.49 0.55 13.02
C ASP A 106 -18.04 1.00 12.75
N LEU A 107 -17.07 0.17 13.15
CA LEU A 107 -15.64 0.39 13.03
C LEU A 107 -14.94 -0.95 12.76
N MET A 108 -13.93 -0.93 11.88
CA MET A 108 -13.12 -2.09 11.54
C MET A 108 -11.65 -1.71 11.56
N ILE A 109 -10.85 -2.45 12.34
CA ILE A 109 -9.39 -2.43 12.17
C ILE A 109 -9.07 -3.35 11.00
N ALA A 110 -8.45 -2.80 9.96
CA ALA A 110 -8.06 -3.49 8.75
C ALA A 110 -6.55 -3.36 8.54
N GLY A 111 -5.99 -4.18 7.65
CA GLY A 111 -4.54 -4.24 7.42
C GLY A 111 -4.04 -5.62 7.00
N GLY A 112 -2.79 -5.93 7.32
CA GLY A 112 -1.94 -6.88 6.62
C GLY A 112 -0.47 -6.71 7.03
N THR A 113 -0.14 -7.25 8.20
CA THR A 113 1.24 -7.36 8.69
C THR A 113 2.12 -8.22 7.77
N GLU A 114 3.44 -8.01 7.80
CA GLU A 114 4.41 -8.91 7.16
C GLU A 114 5.76 -8.89 7.89
N ALA A 115 6.35 -10.07 8.08
CA ALA A 115 7.65 -10.28 8.73
C ALA A 115 8.59 -11.24 7.95
N ALA A 116 8.35 -11.44 6.65
CA ALA A 116 9.09 -12.35 5.77
C ALA A 116 10.64 -12.14 5.61
N VAL A 117 11.27 -11.23 6.38
CA VAL A 117 12.73 -11.04 6.42
C VAL A 117 13.39 -12.13 7.29
N ILE A 118 13.23 -13.37 6.85
CA ILE A 118 13.76 -14.60 7.45
C ILE A 118 14.41 -15.47 6.35
N PRO A 119 15.34 -16.39 6.67
CA PRO A 119 16.12 -17.12 5.65
C PRO A 119 15.29 -17.87 4.59
N ILE A 120 14.15 -18.46 4.98
CA ILE A 120 13.26 -19.17 4.06
C ILE A 120 12.46 -18.21 3.16
N GLY A 121 11.99 -17.09 3.70
CA GLY A 121 11.30 -16.04 2.94
C GLY A 121 12.23 -15.38 1.93
N LEU A 122 13.41 -14.93 2.39
CA LEU A 122 14.45 -14.38 1.53
C LEU A 122 14.86 -15.38 0.43
N GLY A 123 15.09 -16.64 0.78
CA GLY A 123 15.47 -17.69 -0.17
C GLY A 123 14.41 -17.95 -1.24
N GLY A 124 13.13 -18.04 -0.85
CA GLY A 124 12.01 -18.24 -1.77
C GLY A 124 11.86 -17.08 -2.76
N PHE A 125 11.76 -15.85 -2.28
CA PHE A 125 11.61 -14.70 -3.17
C PHE A 125 12.90 -14.36 -3.96
N VAL A 126 14.08 -14.76 -3.50
CA VAL A 126 15.33 -14.73 -4.29
C VAL A 126 15.23 -15.70 -5.49
N ALA A 127 14.77 -16.92 -5.27
CA ALA A 127 14.56 -17.89 -6.35
C ALA A 127 13.55 -17.37 -7.40
N CYS A 128 12.54 -16.62 -6.95
CA CYS A 128 11.54 -15.97 -7.79
C CYS A 128 11.92 -14.55 -8.30
N ARG A 129 13.10 -14.00 -7.95
CA ARG A 129 13.58 -12.65 -8.33
C ARG A 129 12.63 -11.48 -7.95
N ALA A 130 12.05 -11.49 -6.76
CA ALA A 130 10.77 -10.82 -6.49
C ALA A 130 10.67 -9.80 -5.31
N LEU A 131 11.74 -9.10 -4.87
CA LEU A 131 11.82 -8.51 -3.50
C LEU A 131 11.84 -6.97 -3.31
N SER A 132 11.11 -6.46 -2.27
CA SER A 132 11.39 -5.28 -1.37
C SER A 132 10.40 -5.15 -0.11
N GLN A 133 10.15 -4.00 0.60
CA GLN A 133 9.31 -3.89 1.88
C GLN A 133 8.41 -2.60 2.33
N ARG A 134 7.03 -2.64 2.59
CA ARG A 134 6.15 -2.18 3.79
C ARG A 134 4.62 -1.68 3.67
N ASN A 135 3.60 -2.06 4.55
CA ASN A 135 2.64 -1.26 5.48
C ASN A 135 1.20 -1.74 6.02
N ASP A 136 0.42 -0.89 6.77
CA ASP A 136 -1.06 -0.92 7.06
C ASP A 136 -1.81 0.42 7.36
N ASP A 137 -3.17 0.42 7.43
CA ASP A 137 -4.06 1.62 7.62
C ASP A 137 -5.45 1.34 8.31
N ILE A 138 -6.22 2.36 8.76
CA ILE A 138 -7.51 2.18 9.54
C ILE A 138 -8.72 2.94 8.95
N MET A 139 -9.94 2.35 8.99
CA MET A 139 -11.21 2.92 8.48
C MET A 139 -12.34 3.01 9.53
N GLU A 140 -13.29 3.93 9.33
CA GLU A 140 -14.43 4.20 10.23
C GLU A 140 -15.65 4.74 9.44
N SER A 141 -16.89 4.53 9.93
CA SER A 141 -18.09 5.10 9.29
C SER A 141 -18.24 6.61 9.53
N LEU A 142 -18.76 7.34 8.53
CA LEU A 142 -18.89 8.80 8.59
C LEU A 142 -19.82 9.27 9.72
N GLU A 143 -20.98 8.63 9.91
CA GLU A 143 -21.91 8.99 10.98
C GLU A 143 -21.28 8.82 12.36
N HIS A 144 -20.57 7.71 12.59
CA HIS A 144 -19.89 7.44 13.86
C HIS A 144 -18.75 8.44 14.11
N ALA A 145 -17.94 8.70 13.08
CA ALA A 145 -16.86 9.68 13.11
C ALA A 145 -17.38 11.10 13.45
N MET A 146 -18.41 11.58 12.74
CA MET A 146 -19.04 12.88 13.00
C MET A 146 -19.65 12.96 14.40
N LYS A 147 -20.39 11.93 14.82
CA LYS A 147 -21.06 11.86 16.14
C LYS A 147 -20.10 11.97 17.32
N ARG A 148 -18.86 11.48 17.18
CA ARG A 148 -17.81 11.57 18.21
C ARG A 148 -16.81 12.72 17.99
N GLY A 149 -17.01 13.57 16.98
CA GLY A 149 -16.08 14.66 16.65
C GLY A 149 -14.69 14.18 16.20
N ALA A 150 -14.62 13.05 15.49
CA ALA A 150 -13.38 12.51 14.98
C ALA A 150 -12.77 13.41 13.88
N PRO A 151 -11.44 13.58 13.82
CA PRO A 151 -10.79 14.22 12.68
C PRO A 151 -10.89 13.30 11.46
N ILE A 152 -11.62 13.76 10.42
CA ILE A 152 -11.73 13.05 9.14
C ILE A 152 -10.57 13.54 8.25
N ILE A 153 -9.69 12.61 7.88
CA ILE A 153 -8.43 12.90 7.16
C ILE A 153 -8.50 12.66 5.66
N ALA A 154 -9.43 11.83 5.20
CA ALA A 154 -9.75 11.57 3.81
C ALA A 154 -11.07 10.80 3.77
N GLU A 155 -11.69 10.77 2.61
CA GLU A 155 -12.83 9.91 2.32
C GLU A 155 -12.39 8.75 1.43
N TYR A 156 -12.75 7.52 1.82
CA TYR A 156 -12.66 6.36 0.93
C TYR A 156 -13.90 6.35 0.04
N LEU A 157 -13.72 6.60 -1.25
CA LEU A 157 -14.83 6.68 -2.19
C LEU A 157 -15.29 5.28 -2.59
N GLY A 158 -14.33 4.43 -2.98
CA GLY A 158 -14.62 3.07 -3.41
C GLY A 158 -13.37 2.26 -3.75
N GLY A 159 -13.58 1.01 -4.13
CA GLY A 159 -12.49 0.09 -4.40
C GLY A 159 -12.95 -1.20 -5.06
N ALA A 160 -12.04 -1.83 -5.79
CA ALA A 160 -12.29 -3.10 -6.46
C ALA A 160 -11.15 -4.10 -6.25
N VAL A 161 -11.51 -5.37 -6.43
CA VAL A 161 -10.60 -6.51 -6.46
C VAL A 161 -10.97 -7.43 -7.62
N ASN A 162 -9.98 -8.01 -8.29
CA ASN A 162 -10.21 -9.07 -9.27
C ASN A 162 -9.01 -10.04 -9.38
N CYS A 163 -9.08 -10.97 -10.34
CA CYS A 163 -8.03 -11.93 -10.64
C CYS A 163 -7.71 -11.95 -12.14
N ASP A 164 -6.42 -11.91 -12.49
CA ASP A 164 -5.92 -12.03 -13.87
C ASP A 164 -6.24 -13.39 -14.52
N ALA A 165 -6.37 -14.45 -13.70
CA ALA A 165 -6.56 -15.85 -14.10
C ALA A 165 -5.56 -16.32 -15.19
N TYR A 166 -4.28 -15.93 -15.05
CA TYR A 166 -3.26 -16.04 -16.08
C TYR A 166 -2.02 -16.85 -15.65
N HIS A 167 -1.17 -16.30 -14.78
CA HIS A 167 0.03 -16.94 -14.28
C HIS A 167 0.19 -16.73 -12.76
N MET A 168 1.02 -17.55 -12.12
CA MET A 168 1.19 -17.50 -10.65
C MET A 168 2.06 -16.33 -10.17
N THR A 169 2.98 -15.83 -11.00
CA THR A 169 3.88 -14.70 -10.68
C THR A 169 3.82 -13.57 -11.70
N ASP A 170 3.37 -13.85 -12.92
CA ASP A 170 3.56 -12.94 -14.04
C ASP A 170 2.22 -12.24 -14.31
N PRO A 171 2.18 -10.90 -14.39
CA PRO A 171 0.97 -10.19 -14.74
C PRO A 171 0.60 -10.48 -16.20
N ARG A 172 -0.67 -10.32 -16.56
CA ARG A 172 -1.06 -10.32 -17.96
C ARG A 172 -0.34 -9.20 -18.71
N ALA A 173 0.42 -9.54 -19.74
CA ALA A 173 1.10 -8.55 -20.59
C ALA A 173 0.12 -7.59 -21.32
N ASP A 174 -1.15 -7.97 -21.47
CA ASP A 174 -2.20 -7.09 -21.98
C ASP A 174 -2.75 -6.09 -20.94
N GLY A 175 -2.41 -6.25 -19.65
CA GLY A 175 -2.89 -5.41 -18.55
C GLY A 175 -4.40 -5.46 -18.33
N LEU A 176 -5.14 -6.44 -18.87
CA LEU A 176 -6.61 -6.45 -18.86
C LEU A 176 -7.20 -6.54 -17.44
N GLY A 177 -6.70 -7.45 -16.60
CA GLY A 177 -7.20 -7.58 -15.23
C GLY A 177 -6.91 -6.32 -14.42
N VAL A 178 -5.73 -5.72 -14.60
CA VAL A 178 -5.34 -4.43 -14.01
C VAL A 178 -6.28 -3.31 -14.47
N SER A 179 -6.49 -3.10 -15.77
CA SER A 179 -7.35 -2.01 -16.27
C SER A 179 -8.80 -2.17 -15.80
N THR A 180 -9.33 -3.39 -15.85
CA THR A 180 -10.69 -3.67 -15.34
C THR A 180 -10.77 -3.58 -13.81
N CYS A 181 -9.66 -3.70 -13.07
CA CYS A 181 -9.66 -3.44 -11.64
C CYS A 181 -9.71 -1.94 -11.34
N ILE A 182 -8.99 -1.11 -12.12
CA ILE A 182 -9.08 0.35 -12.03
C ILE A 182 -10.51 0.80 -12.41
N GLU A 183 -11.02 0.39 -13.58
CA GLU A 183 -12.38 0.72 -14.06
C GLU A 183 -13.44 0.43 -12.99
N ARG A 184 -13.45 -0.79 -12.44
CA ARG A 184 -14.41 -1.17 -11.38
C ARG A 184 -14.22 -0.42 -10.06
N SER A 185 -13.00 0.00 -9.74
CA SER A 185 -12.75 0.82 -8.55
C SER A 185 -13.33 2.22 -8.71
N LEU A 186 -13.30 2.78 -9.92
CA LEU A 186 -13.91 4.07 -10.23
C LEU A 186 -15.44 3.94 -10.28
N GLU A 187 -15.98 2.83 -10.82
CA GLU A 187 -17.41 2.49 -10.77
C GLU A 187 -17.94 2.37 -9.33
N ASP A 188 -17.26 1.64 -8.43
CA ASP A 188 -17.64 1.52 -7.00
C ASP A 188 -17.51 2.86 -6.26
N ALA A 189 -16.58 3.72 -6.68
CA ALA A 189 -16.37 5.05 -6.12
C ALA A 189 -17.35 6.11 -6.65
N GLY A 190 -18.06 5.84 -7.76
CA GLY A 190 -18.87 6.84 -8.46
C GLY A 190 -18.05 7.94 -9.13
N VAL A 191 -16.78 7.69 -9.43
CA VAL A 191 -15.77 8.67 -9.90
C VAL A 191 -15.57 8.53 -11.41
N SER A 192 -15.47 9.66 -12.14
CA SER A 192 -15.08 9.66 -13.55
C SER A 192 -13.54 9.54 -13.70
N PRO A 193 -13.02 8.87 -14.74
CA PRO A 193 -11.57 8.78 -14.97
C PRO A 193 -10.86 10.14 -15.05
N GLU A 194 -11.56 11.18 -15.47
CA GLU A 194 -11.05 12.55 -15.58
C GLU A 194 -10.87 13.26 -14.22
N GLU A 195 -11.50 12.77 -13.15
CA GLU A 195 -11.35 13.32 -11.79
C GLU A 195 -10.08 12.81 -11.08
N VAL A 196 -9.53 11.67 -11.52
CA VAL A 196 -8.30 11.10 -10.97
C VAL A 196 -7.09 11.88 -11.51
N ASN A 197 -6.38 12.57 -10.63
CA ASN A 197 -5.16 13.29 -10.98
C ASN A 197 -3.91 12.79 -10.24
N TYR A 198 -4.05 11.84 -9.31
CA TYR A 198 -2.91 11.22 -8.65
C TYR A 198 -3.05 9.69 -8.57
N ILE A 199 -1.97 8.99 -8.90
CA ILE A 199 -1.86 7.53 -8.84
C ILE A 199 -0.63 7.17 -8.00
N ASN A 200 -0.85 6.53 -6.86
CA ASN A 200 0.23 5.84 -6.16
C ASN A 200 0.31 4.41 -6.71
N ALA A 201 1.31 4.18 -7.57
CA ALA A 201 1.39 3.03 -8.43
C ALA A 201 1.85 1.76 -7.69
N HIS A 202 1.47 0.60 -8.24
CA HIS A 202 1.99 -0.65 -7.74
C HIS A 202 3.49 -0.81 -8.01
N ALA A 203 4.00 -0.34 -9.16
CA ALA A 203 5.40 -0.02 -9.48
C ALA A 203 6.43 -0.77 -8.62
N THR A 204 6.59 -2.07 -8.88
CA THR A 204 7.42 -2.99 -8.07
C THR A 204 8.90 -2.95 -8.45
N SER A 205 9.27 -2.09 -9.41
CA SER A 205 10.58 -2.11 -10.07
C SER A 205 10.81 -3.42 -10.87
N THR A 206 9.74 -4.06 -11.33
CA THR A 206 9.81 -5.24 -12.20
C THR A 206 9.35 -4.85 -13.60
N LEU A 207 10.18 -5.14 -14.62
CA LEU A 207 9.90 -4.70 -16.00
C LEU A 207 8.52 -5.15 -16.52
N ALA A 208 8.09 -6.37 -16.17
CA ALA A 208 6.78 -6.88 -16.57
C ALA A 208 5.63 -6.21 -15.80
N GLY A 209 5.75 -6.03 -14.48
CA GLY A 209 4.73 -5.41 -13.63
C GLY A 209 4.52 -3.94 -13.97
N ASP A 210 5.61 -3.18 -14.01
CA ASP A 210 5.59 -1.74 -14.22
C ASP A 210 5.07 -1.41 -15.64
N LEU A 211 5.44 -2.18 -16.67
CA LEU A 211 4.88 -2.01 -18.02
C LEU A 211 3.42 -2.45 -18.13
N ALA A 212 3.00 -3.51 -17.44
CA ALA A 212 1.60 -3.95 -17.43
C ALA A 212 0.68 -2.90 -16.77
N GLU A 213 1.12 -2.32 -15.65
CA GLU A 213 0.44 -1.21 -14.98
C GLU A 213 0.37 0.04 -15.86
N ILE A 214 1.49 0.48 -16.44
CA ILE A 214 1.53 1.63 -17.35
C ILE A 214 0.60 1.44 -18.56
N ASN A 215 0.58 0.25 -19.16
CA ASN A 215 -0.32 -0.07 -20.26
C ASN A 215 -1.80 -0.07 -19.84
N ALA A 216 -2.11 -0.55 -18.63
CA ALA A 216 -3.46 -0.50 -18.08
C ALA A 216 -3.93 0.93 -17.80
N ILE A 217 -3.07 1.77 -17.21
CA ILE A 217 -3.36 3.20 -16.96
C ILE A 217 -3.66 3.92 -18.29
N LYS A 218 -2.85 3.72 -19.35
CA LYS A 218 -3.12 4.29 -20.68
C LYS A 218 -4.43 3.79 -21.32
N LYS A 219 -4.94 2.62 -20.93
CA LYS A 219 -6.23 2.11 -21.41
C LYS A 219 -7.40 2.83 -20.73
N VAL A 220 -7.33 3.05 -19.42
CA VAL A 220 -8.41 3.68 -18.65
C VAL A 220 -8.41 5.20 -18.86
N PHE A 221 -7.27 5.86 -18.64
CA PHE A 221 -7.15 7.31 -18.66
C PHE A 221 -6.77 7.80 -20.06
N LYS A 222 -7.72 8.44 -20.76
CA LYS A 222 -7.52 8.93 -22.14
C LYS A 222 -6.72 10.22 -22.23
N ASN A 223 -6.83 11.09 -21.22
CA ASN A 223 -5.95 12.23 -21.03
C ASN A 223 -5.13 12.00 -19.75
N THR A 224 -3.81 12.10 -19.88
CA THR A 224 -2.87 11.80 -18.81
C THR A 224 -1.98 13.00 -18.45
N SER A 225 -2.19 14.17 -19.07
CA SER A 225 -1.32 15.36 -18.88
C SER A 225 -1.27 15.86 -17.44
N GLU A 226 -2.44 15.86 -16.78
CA GLU A 226 -2.58 16.34 -15.41
C GLU A 226 -2.28 15.26 -14.37
N ILE A 227 -2.24 13.97 -14.78
CA ILE A 227 -2.04 12.84 -13.88
C ILE A 227 -0.58 12.80 -13.42
N LYS A 228 -0.39 12.85 -12.10
CA LYS A 228 0.87 12.52 -11.45
C LYS A 228 0.85 11.07 -11.01
N ILE A 229 1.95 10.37 -11.24
CA ILE A 229 2.14 8.99 -10.80
C ILE A 229 3.38 8.98 -9.91
N ASN A 230 3.41 8.20 -8.83
CA ASN A 230 4.66 7.92 -8.14
C ASN A 230 4.70 6.48 -7.58
N ALA A 231 5.88 6.07 -7.12
CA ALA A 231 6.13 4.75 -6.56
C ALA A 231 6.71 4.88 -5.15
N THR A 232 5.88 4.76 -4.10
CA THR A 232 6.38 4.83 -2.70
C THR A 232 7.44 3.74 -2.43
N LYS A 233 7.30 2.60 -3.12
CA LYS A 233 8.25 1.47 -3.12
C LYS A 233 9.68 1.84 -3.53
N SER A 234 9.91 2.97 -4.20
CA SER A 234 11.28 3.45 -4.52
C SER A 234 12.12 3.79 -3.28
N MET A 235 11.48 4.21 -2.17
CA MET A 235 12.15 4.61 -0.92
C MET A 235 12.07 3.52 0.17
N ILE A 236 10.90 2.89 0.28
CA ILE A 236 10.57 1.93 1.34
C ILE A 236 10.72 0.47 0.85
N GLY A 237 10.28 0.21 -0.39
CA GLY A 237 10.08 -1.11 -0.95
C GLY A 237 8.64 -1.67 -0.97
N HIS A 238 8.50 -2.90 -1.47
CA HIS A 238 7.27 -3.68 -1.64
C HIS A 238 7.05 -4.79 -0.56
N CYS A 239 6.45 -4.56 0.62
CA CYS A 239 6.27 -5.66 1.64
C CYS A 239 4.98 -6.41 1.31
N LEU A 240 4.93 -7.02 0.14
CA LEU A 240 3.98 -8.10 -0.09
C LEU A 240 2.58 -7.61 0.31
N GLY A 241 1.89 -8.34 1.21
CA GLY A 241 0.52 -8.02 1.65
C GLY A 241 0.32 -6.65 2.28
N ALA A 242 1.36 -6.08 2.85
CA ALA A 242 1.36 -4.83 3.58
C ALA A 242 1.42 -3.58 2.65
N SER A 243 1.92 -3.74 1.41
CA SER A 243 2.33 -2.61 0.55
C SER A 243 1.24 -1.55 0.33
N GLY A 244 0.02 -2.00 0.02
CA GLY A 244 -1.12 -1.13 -0.25
C GLY A 244 -1.46 -0.18 0.89
N GLY A 245 -1.00 -0.45 2.13
CA GLY A 245 -1.17 0.45 3.26
C GLY A 245 -0.23 1.66 3.27
N LEU A 246 1.03 1.60 2.80
CA LEU A 246 1.93 2.79 2.81
C LEU A 246 1.61 3.58 1.57
N GLU A 247 1.15 2.87 0.54
CA GLU A 247 0.53 3.50 -0.58
C GLU A 247 -0.76 4.24 -0.19
N ALA A 248 -1.65 3.66 0.65
CA ALA A 248 -2.81 4.37 1.19
C ALA A 248 -2.45 5.55 2.11
N ILE A 249 -1.60 5.38 3.13
CA ILE A 249 -1.15 6.48 4.01
C ILE A 249 -0.48 7.60 3.20
N ALA A 250 0.44 7.26 2.30
CA ALA A 250 1.12 8.25 1.46
C ALA A 250 0.14 8.97 0.53
N THR A 251 -0.88 8.27 0.02
CA THR A 251 -1.96 8.86 -0.77
C THR A 251 -2.82 9.82 0.04
N VAL A 252 -3.26 9.45 1.24
CA VAL A 252 -4.02 10.31 2.15
C VAL A 252 -3.20 11.53 2.57
N LYS A 253 -1.90 11.36 2.86
CA LYS A 253 -1.02 12.49 3.20
C LYS A 253 -0.74 13.41 2.00
N ALA A 254 -0.65 12.87 0.78
CA ALA A 254 -0.56 13.66 -0.45
C ALA A 254 -1.83 14.51 -0.67
N ILE A 255 -3.02 13.92 -0.49
CA ILE A 255 -4.32 14.63 -0.52
C ILE A 255 -4.32 15.80 0.46
N ASN A 256 -3.91 15.58 1.72
CA ASN A 256 -3.96 16.59 2.76
C ASN A 256 -2.92 17.72 2.63
N THR A 257 -1.75 17.43 2.04
CA THR A 257 -0.63 18.37 2.02
C THR A 257 -0.41 19.04 0.66
N GLY A 258 -0.99 18.49 -0.41
CA GLY A 258 -0.69 18.88 -1.78
C GLY A 258 0.76 18.60 -2.19
N TRP A 259 1.50 17.77 -1.45
CA TRP A 259 2.87 17.38 -1.78
C TRP A 259 2.94 15.89 -2.16
N LEU A 260 3.45 15.62 -3.35
CA LEU A 260 3.68 14.26 -3.83
C LEU A 260 5.14 13.90 -3.54
N HIS A 261 5.37 12.78 -2.86
CA HIS A 261 6.73 12.24 -2.69
C HIS A 261 7.31 11.81 -4.05
N PRO A 262 8.64 11.79 -4.21
CA PRO A 262 9.26 11.35 -5.44
C PRO A 262 9.15 9.84 -5.68
N SER A 263 9.39 9.45 -6.93
CA SER A 263 9.93 8.14 -7.30
C SER A 263 11.45 8.28 -7.40
N ILE A 264 12.18 7.86 -6.36
CA ILE A 264 13.65 8.01 -6.34
C ILE A 264 14.36 6.96 -7.20
N ASN A 265 15.62 7.23 -7.54
CA ASN A 265 16.48 6.39 -8.40
C ASN A 265 16.00 6.25 -9.86
N GLN A 266 15.15 7.16 -10.34
CA GLN A 266 14.58 7.12 -11.68
C GLN A 266 15.40 7.99 -12.64
N PHE A 267 16.38 7.39 -13.32
CA PHE A 267 17.30 8.11 -14.22
C PHE A 267 17.02 7.87 -15.70
N ASN A 268 16.69 6.62 -16.07
CA ASN A 268 16.43 6.19 -17.45
C ASN A 268 15.07 5.47 -17.50
N PRO A 269 13.94 6.18 -17.50
CA PRO A 269 12.62 5.55 -17.65
C PRO A 269 12.45 4.92 -19.03
N GLU A 270 11.65 3.85 -19.11
CA GLU A 270 11.26 3.24 -20.39
C GLU A 270 10.50 4.24 -21.27
N PRO A 271 10.69 4.27 -22.60
CA PRO A 271 10.02 5.23 -23.49
C PRO A 271 8.50 5.17 -23.49
N SER A 272 7.91 4.07 -23.02
CA SER A 272 6.47 3.91 -22.81
C SER A 272 5.92 4.74 -21.64
N VAL A 273 6.77 5.21 -20.73
CA VAL A 273 6.40 5.98 -19.53
C VAL A 273 6.36 7.47 -19.88
N GLU A 274 5.23 7.88 -20.45
CA GLU A 274 4.96 9.26 -20.90
C GLU A 274 4.33 10.15 -19.79
N PHE A 275 4.25 9.63 -18.57
CA PHE A 275 3.63 10.29 -17.42
C PHE A 275 4.65 11.08 -16.61
N ASN A 276 4.19 12.09 -15.86
CA ASN A 276 5.03 12.67 -14.82
C ASN A 276 5.04 11.73 -13.60
N THR A 277 6.12 10.95 -13.49
CA THR A 277 6.36 9.95 -12.45
C THR A 277 6.91 10.52 -11.13
N VAL A 278 6.85 11.85 -10.96
CA VAL A 278 7.49 12.60 -9.87
C VAL A 278 8.96 12.18 -9.67
N PRO A 279 9.82 12.23 -10.71
CA PRO A 279 11.14 11.61 -10.68
C PRO A 279 12.11 12.34 -9.73
N ASN A 280 12.64 11.61 -8.75
CA ASN A 280 13.71 11.99 -7.80
C ASN A 280 13.44 13.17 -6.85
N GLU A 281 12.67 14.18 -7.23
CA GLU A 281 12.31 15.34 -6.41
C GLU A 281 10.78 15.41 -6.19
N LYS A 282 10.36 15.74 -4.96
CA LYS A 282 8.95 15.94 -4.62
C LYS A 282 8.34 17.07 -5.45
N GLN A 283 7.06 16.96 -5.78
CA GLN A 283 6.32 17.99 -6.54
C GLN A 283 5.08 18.43 -5.77
N GLN A 284 4.71 19.70 -5.90
CA GLN A 284 3.45 20.20 -5.36
C GLN A 284 2.33 19.98 -6.39
N HIS A 285 1.21 19.41 -5.98
CA HIS A 285 0.06 19.10 -6.81
C HIS A 285 -1.19 19.01 -5.94
N GLU A 286 -2.24 19.76 -6.29
CA GLU A 286 -3.55 19.66 -5.64
C GLU A 286 -4.24 18.37 -6.10
N VAL A 287 -4.65 17.52 -5.15
CA VAL A 287 -5.20 16.19 -5.45
C VAL A 287 -6.73 16.23 -5.39
N ASN A 288 -7.38 15.87 -6.48
CA ASN A 288 -8.84 15.79 -6.60
C ASN A 288 -9.35 14.43 -6.10
N VAL A 289 -9.03 13.40 -6.87
CA VAL A 289 -9.17 11.98 -6.49
C VAL A 289 -7.83 11.31 -6.73
N ALA A 290 -7.44 10.44 -5.81
CA ALA A 290 -6.27 9.60 -5.93
C ALA A 290 -6.61 8.13 -5.83
N ILE A 291 -5.91 7.30 -6.60
CA ILE A 291 -5.98 5.85 -6.50
C ILE A 291 -4.68 5.25 -5.98
N SER A 292 -4.79 4.17 -5.20
CA SER A 292 -3.68 3.34 -4.75
C SER A 292 -3.81 1.93 -5.35
N ASN A 293 -2.76 1.51 -6.06
CA ASN A 293 -2.74 0.29 -6.88
C ASN A 293 -1.97 -0.85 -6.20
N SER A 294 -2.52 -2.06 -6.24
CA SER A 294 -1.84 -3.28 -5.77
C SER A 294 -2.10 -4.50 -6.64
N PHE A 295 -1.07 -4.99 -7.34
CA PHE A 295 -1.17 -6.06 -8.36
C PHE A 295 -0.23 -7.22 -8.02
N GLY A 296 -0.71 -8.11 -7.15
CA GLY A 296 0.08 -9.18 -6.55
C GLY A 296 0.20 -10.47 -7.35
N PHE A 297 1.18 -11.28 -6.96
CA PHE A 297 1.28 -12.69 -7.36
C PHE A 297 -0.01 -13.46 -7.07
N GLY A 298 -0.25 -14.53 -7.82
CA GLY A 298 -1.56 -15.16 -7.96
C GLY A 298 -2.50 -14.42 -8.92
N GLY A 299 -2.06 -13.30 -9.50
CA GLY A 299 -2.87 -12.43 -10.34
C GLY A 299 -3.87 -11.59 -9.53
N HIS A 300 -3.60 -11.34 -8.25
CA HIS A 300 -4.49 -10.63 -7.34
C HIS A 300 -4.40 -9.12 -7.56
N ASN A 301 -5.38 -8.56 -8.29
CA ASN A 301 -5.45 -7.13 -8.50
C ASN A 301 -6.36 -6.47 -7.45
N SER A 302 -5.97 -5.29 -6.99
CA SER A 302 -6.79 -4.41 -6.19
C SER A 302 -6.46 -2.94 -6.44
N VAL A 303 -7.50 -2.10 -6.44
CA VAL A 303 -7.41 -0.65 -6.53
C VAL A 303 -8.37 -0.05 -5.52
N VAL A 304 -7.95 1.00 -4.84
CA VAL A 304 -8.77 1.78 -3.89
C VAL A 304 -8.67 3.27 -4.20
N ALA A 305 -9.77 4.01 -4.06
CA ALA A 305 -9.89 5.42 -4.39
C ALA A 305 -10.17 6.29 -3.14
N PHE A 306 -9.42 7.39 -3.01
CA PHE A 306 -9.51 8.34 -1.91
C PHE A 306 -9.65 9.77 -2.42
N SER A 307 -10.30 10.63 -1.63
CA SER A 307 -10.34 12.08 -1.85
C SER A 307 -10.26 12.87 -0.55
N ALA A 308 -10.12 14.20 -0.66
CA ALA A 308 -10.29 15.09 0.49
C ALA A 308 -11.77 15.11 0.91
N PHE A 309 -12.05 14.87 2.20
CA PHE A 309 -13.40 14.95 2.74
C PHE A 309 -13.95 16.40 2.63
N LYS A 310 -15.16 16.52 2.10
CA LYS A 310 -15.88 17.80 1.95
C LYS A 310 -17.19 17.71 2.77
N PRO A 311 -17.35 18.50 3.85
CA PRO A 311 -18.52 18.45 4.74
C PRO A 311 -19.77 19.12 4.15
#